data_AF-A0AAW5BL18-F1
#
_entry.id   AF-A0AAW5BL18-F1
#
_cell.length_a   1.000
_cell.length_b   1.000
_cell.length_c   1.000
_cell.angle_alpha   90.00
_cell.angle_beta   90.00
_cell.angle_gamma   90.00
#
_symmetry.space_group_name_H-M   'P 1'
#
loop_
_entity.id
_entity.type
_entity.pdbx_description
1 polymer ?
#
loop_
_entity_poly.entity_id
_entity_poly.type
_entity_poly.pdbx_seq_one_letter_code
_entity_poly.pdbx_strand_id
1 'polypeptide(L)'
;MIRARFFVEKKKCDGDYRPLIWPIQYPYWCTGENDRFFILVAYVNDMDELMNLWPEASDVYIEKVNKIFFSDRFPKPYWYKELNQ
;
A
#
# COMPACT_ATOMS: atom_id res chain seq x y z
N MET A 1 4.03 -9.36 -9.05
CA MET A 1 3.54 -8.35 -8.12
C MET A 1 3.96 -6.98 -8.61
N ILE A 2 3.30 -5.95 -8.12
CA ILE A 2 3.66 -4.55 -8.34
C ILE A 2 3.95 -3.87 -7.02
N ARG A 3 4.82 -2.86 -7.06
CA ARG A 3 4.96 -1.85 -6.01
C ARG A 3 4.25 -0.59 -6.50
N ALA A 4 3.20 -0.19 -5.81
CA ALA A 4 2.41 0.99 -6.11
C ALA A 4 2.73 2.11 -5.11
N ARG A 5 2.96 3.33 -5.60
CA ARG A 5 2.93 4.56 -4.80
C ARG A 5 1.71 5.37 -5.23
N PHE A 6 0.89 5.79 -4.27
CA PHE A 6 -0.37 6.47 -4.56
C PHE A 6 -0.80 7.39 -3.43
N PHE A 7 -1.79 8.23 -3.70
CA PHE A 7 -2.40 9.12 -2.74
C PHE A 7 -3.80 8.66 -2.33
N VAL A 8 -4.11 8.84 -1.06
CA VAL A 8 -5.44 8.61 -0.48
C VAL A 8 -5.93 9.93 0.11
N GLU A 9 -7.07 10.45 -0.35
CA GLU A 9 -7.64 11.69 0.20
C GLU A 9 -8.21 11.44 1.60
N LYS A 10 -7.77 12.21 2.59
CA LYS A 10 -8.22 12.10 3.99
C LYS A 10 -9.73 12.18 4.12
N LYS A 11 -10.36 13.04 3.31
CA LYS A 11 -11.82 13.23 3.30
C LYS A 11 -12.57 12.02 2.71
N LYS A 12 -11.94 11.26 1.82
CA LYS A 12 -12.58 10.07 1.20
C LYS A 12 -12.47 8.84 2.07
N CYS A 13 -11.51 8.81 2.98
CA CYS A 13 -11.24 7.68 3.86
C CYS A 13 -11.49 8.00 5.35
N ASP A 14 -12.19 9.10 5.66
CA ASP A 14 -12.47 9.57 7.03
C ASP A 14 -11.23 9.66 7.95
N GLY A 15 -10.08 9.98 7.36
CA GLY A 15 -8.80 10.08 8.05
C GLY A 15 -8.10 8.74 8.32
N ASP A 16 -8.64 7.62 7.82
CA ASP A 16 -8.06 6.29 7.94
C ASP A 16 -7.57 5.75 6.59
N TYR A 17 -6.25 5.65 6.42
CA TYR A 17 -5.64 5.19 5.17
C TYR A 17 -5.44 3.67 5.08
N ARG A 18 -5.86 2.92 6.11
CA ARG A 18 -5.69 1.47 6.13
C ARG A 18 -6.52 0.81 5.03
N PRO A 19 -6.11 -0.35 4.50
CA PRO A 19 -6.85 -1.04 3.47
C PRO A 19 -8.26 -1.41 3.97
N LEU A 20 -9.23 -1.36 3.07
CA LEU A 20 -10.63 -1.65 3.37
C LEU A 20 -10.86 -3.12 3.79
N ILE A 21 -10.02 -4.04 3.30
CA ILE A 21 -10.13 -5.48 3.53
C ILE A 21 -8.87 -5.98 4.26
N TRP A 22 -9.07 -6.83 5.28
CA TRP A 22 -8.00 -7.52 6.01
C TRP A 22 -8.38 -8.99 6.22
N PRO A 23 -7.44 -9.95 6.12
CA PRO A 23 -5.99 -9.80 5.94
C PRO A 23 -5.59 -9.46 4.50
N ILE A 24 -4.48 -8.74 4.36
CA ILE A 24 -3.83 -8.46 3.06
C ILE A 24 -2.64 -9.40 2.84
N GLN A 25 -2.33 -9.67 1.58
CA GLN A 25 -1.24 -10.58 1.21
C GLN A 25 0.14 -9.95 1.39
N TYR A 26 0.26 -8.65 1.16
CA TYR A 26 1.52 -7.96 0.97
C TYR A 26 1.61 -6.67 1.80
N PRO A 27 2.83 -6.23 2.17
CA PRO A 27 3.02 -5.09 3.04
C PRO A 27 2.72 -3.75 2.35
N TYR A 28 2.31 -2.79 3.17
CA TYR A 28 2.14 -1.39 2.80
C TYR A 28 2.68 -0.48 3.91
N TRP A 29 2.94 0.77 3.55
CA TRP A 29 3.43 1.82 4.46
C TRP A 29 2.79 3.16 4.11
N CYS A 30 2.46 3.93 5.14
CA CYS A 30 2.27 5.36 4.99
C CYS A 30 3.64 6.04 5.07
N THR A 31 4.04 6.66 3.97
CA THR A 31 5.38 7.28 3.80
C THR A 31 5.38 8.78 4.03
N GLY A 32 4.21 9.37 4.18
CA GLY A 32 4.02 10.78 4.45
C GLY A 32 2.55 11.16 4.40
N GLU A 33 2.25 12.33 4.91
CA GLU A 33 0.91 12.91 4.87
C GLU A 33 0.99 14.43 4.78
N ASN A 34 -0.09 15.05 4.31
CA ASN A 34 -0.33 16.48 4.44
C ASN A 34 -1.79 16.71 4.89
N ASP A 35 -2.27 17.95 4.87
CA ASP A 35 -3.63 18.28 5.31
C ASP A 35 -4.73 17.60 4.49
N ARG A 36 -4.43 17.17 3.26
CA ARG A 36 -5.43 16.65 2.32
C ARG A 36 -5.25 15.16 1.98
N PHE A 37 -4.03 14.65 1.98
CA PHE A 37 -3.72 13.31 1.48
C PHE A 37 -2.78 12.54 2.41
N PHE A 38 -2.91 11.22 2.38
CA PHE A 38 -1.87 10.27 2.75
C PHE A 38 -1.10 9.82 1.52
N ILE A 39 0.18 9.53 1.70
CA ILE A 39 1.08 9.02 0.66
C ILE A 39 1.43 7.59 1.01
N LEU A 40 0.86 6.64 0.28
CA LEU A 40 1.04 5.22 0.54
C LEU A 40 2.00 4.59 -0.46
N VAL A 41 2.72 3.58 0.01
CA VAL A 41 3.44 2.62 -0.81
C VAL A 41 2.95 1.22 -0.42
N ALA A 42 2.46 0.44 -1.38
CA ALA A 42 1.99 -0.92 -1.15
C ALA A 42 2.56 -1.88 -2.20
N TYR A 43 2.85 -3.10 -1.78
CA TYR A 43 3.00 -4.23 -2.70
C TYR A 43 1.62 -4.89 -2.87
N VAL A 44 1.25 -5.25 -4.10
CA VAL A 44 0.02 -5.98 -4.45
C VAL A 44 0.27 -6.85 -5.69
N ASN A 45 -0.59 -7.80 -6.02
CA ASN A 45 -0.44 -8.62 -7.23
C ASN A 45 -0.56 -7.77 -8.50
N ASP A 46 -1.61 -6.94 -8.56
CA ASP A 46 -2.01 -6.12 -9.71
C ASP A 46 -2.82 -4.89 -9.28
N MET A 47 -3.29 -4.12 -10.26
CA MET A 47 -4.08 -2.92 -10.03
C MET A 47 -5.50 -3.19 -9.53
N ASP A 48 -6.08 -4.34 -9.86
CA ASP A 48 -7.43 -4.67 -9.41
C ASP A 48 -7.41 -4.96 -7.90
N GLU A 49 -6.39 -5.68 -7.41
CA GLU A 49 -6.17 -5.84 -5.97
C GLU A 49 -5.93 -4.48 -5.29
N LEU A 50 -5.14 -3.59 -5.89
CA LEU A 50 -4.92 -2.24 -5.34
C LEU A 50 -6.23 -1.50 -5.12
N MET A 51 -7.08 -1.44 -6.15
CA MET A 51 -8.33 -0.70 -6.11
C MET A 51 -9.38 -1.38 -5.21
N ASN A 52 -9.28 -2.69 -5.00
CA ASN A 52 -10.12 -3.39 -4.02
C ASN A 52 -9.72 -3.07 -2.57
N LEU A 53 -8.42 -2.91 -2.31
CA LEU A 53 -7.90 -2.56 -0.98
C LEU A 53 -8.04 -1.05 -0.69
N TRP A 54 -7.82 -0.20 -1.68
CA TRP A 54 -7.93 1.27 -1.61
C TRP A 54 -8.72 1.83 -2.80
N PRO A 55 -10.07 1.74 -2.78
CA PRO A 55 -10.92 2.29 -3.85
C PRO A 55 -10.72 3.79 -4.11
N GLU A 56 -10.28 4.52 -3.09
CA GLU A 56 -10.00 5.95 -3.11
C GLU A 56 -8.57 6.32 -3.57
N ALA A 57 -7.77 5.33 -3.97
CA ALA A 57 -6.42 5.55 -4.49
C ALA A 57 -6.42 6.46 -5.73
N SER A 58 -5.47 7.38 -5.77
CA SER A 58 -5.29 8.35 -6.86
C SER A 58 -3.81 8.60 -7.14
N ASP A 59 -3.51 9.09 -8.36
CA ASP A 59 -2.13 9.33 -8.85
C ASP A 59 -1.20 8.14 -8.60
N VAL A 60 -1.60 6.98 -9.14
CA VAL A 60 -0.94 5.70 -8.89
C VAL A 60 0.27 5.54 -9.81
N TYR A 61 1.46 5.46 -9.21
CA TYR A 61 2.71 5.09 -9.87
C TYR A 61 3.02 3.63 -9.61
N ILE A 62 3.22 2.86 -10.67
CA ILE A 62 3.36 1.40 -10.61
C ILE A 62 4.76 0.99 -11.08
N GLU A 63 5.38 0.09 -10.33
CA GLU A 63 6.61 -0.58 -10.72
C GLU A 63 6.41 -2.10 -10.64
N LYS A 64 6.76 -2.82 -11.71
CA LYS A 64 6.75 -4.30 -11.69
C LYS A 64 7.98 -4.79 -10.95
N VAL A 65 7.77 -5.62 -9.94
CA VAL A 65 8.85 -6.16 -9.08
C VAL A 65 8.68 -7.67 -8.89
N ASN A 66 9.78 -8.37 -8.68
CA ASN A 66 9.80 -9.82 -8.51
C ASN A 66 9.87 -10.26 -7.04
N LYS A 67 10.23 -9.36 -6.13
CA LYS A 67 10.29 -9.59 -4.69
C LYS A 67 10.04 -8.32 -3.91
N ILE A 68 9.74 -8.47 -2.62
CA ILE A 68 9.59 -7.36 -1.69
C ILE A 68 10.97 -6.97 -1.17
N PHE A 69 11.25 -5.67 -1.17
CA PHE A 69 12.47 -5.12 -0.60
C PHE A 69 12.13 -4.38 0.70
N PHE A 70 12.69 -4.87 1.80
CA PHE A 70 12.64 -4.20 3.10
C PHE A 70 13.89 -3.36 3.30
N SER A 71 13.72 -2.20 3.95
CA SER A 71 14.80 -1.28 4.29
C SER A 71 14.42 -0.47 5.52
N ASP A 72 15.31 0.40 6.01
CA ASP A 72 15.00 1.29 7.14
C ASP A 72 13.78 2.19 6.88
N ARG A 73 13.55 2.57 5.60
CA ARG A 73 12.36 3.34 5.19
C ARG A 73 11.12 2.47 4.98
N PHE A 74 11.30 1.19 4.71
CA PHE A 74 10.23 0.22 4.47
C PHE A 74 10.46 -1.02 5.34
N PRO A 75 10.32 -0.88 6.67
CA PRO A 75 10.63 -1.97 7.58
C PRO A 75 9.67 -3.14 7.37
N LYS A 76 10.15 -4.37 7.57
CA LYS A 76 9.32 -5.58 7.50
C LYS A 76 8.25 -5.52 8.60
N PRO A 77 6.94 -5.51 8.27
CA PRO A 77 5.90 -5.50 9.29
C PRO A 77 5.89 -6.81 10.09
N TYR A 78 5.61 -6.75 11.39
CA TYR A 78 5.62 -7.92 12.29
C TYR A 78 4.62 -9.00 11.88
N TRP A 79 3.49 -8.60 11.28
CA TRP A 79 2.44 -9.48 10.82
C TRP A 79 2.79 -10.16 9.49
N TYR A 80 3.73 -9.58 8.73
CA TYR A 80 4.09 -10.08 7.41
C TYR A 80 4.94 -11.34 7.54
N LYS A 81 4.27 -12.48 7.36
CA LYS A 81 4.91 -13.77 7.20
C LYS A 81 5.16 -13.97 5.72
N GLU A 82 6.44 -14.03 5.35
CA GLU A 82 6.82 -14.51 4.03
C GLU A 82 6.27 -15.94 3.92
N LEU A 83 5.32 -16.15 3.00
CA LEU A 83 4.92 -17.49 2.63
C LEU A 83 6.17 -18.12 2.03
N ASN A 84 6.85 -18.97 2.80
CA ASN A 84 7.98 -19.75 2.33
C ASN A 84 7.59 -20.35 0.97
N GLN A 85 8.37 -20.00 -0.05
CA GLN A 85 8.22 -20.50 -1.42
C GLN A 85 8.31 -22.02 -1.48
#